data_AF-A0A526PNF4-F1
#
_entry.id   AF-A0A526PNF4-F1
#
_cell.length_a   1.000
_cell.length_b   1.000
_cell.length_c   1.000
_cell.angle_alpha   90.00
_cell.angle_beta   90.00
_cell.angle_gamma   90.00
#
_symmetry.space_group_name_H-M   'P 1'
#
loop_
_entity.id
_entity.type
_entity.pdbx_description
1 polymer ?
#
loop_
_entity_poly.entity_id
_entity_poly.type
_entity_poly.pdbx_seq_one_letter_code
_entity_poly.pdbx_strand_id
1 'polypeptide(L)'
;MPIDPQDTLLAVQASLAQLSSLIVSYSFSAIGAVILLVVGYLVAGLAERSIFAGLGHIHGFDATLRHFFSKIVRYAILILVVIMVLGQFGVQ
;
A
#
# COMPACT_ATOMS: atom_id res chain seq x y z
N MET A 1 19.50 -1.00 -43.71
CA MET A 1 20.48 -1.80 -42.95
C MET A 1 20.11 -3.25 -43.12
N PRO A 2 21.01 -4.14 -43.57
CA PRO A 2 20.78 -5.57 -43.40
C PRO A 2 20.72 -5.83 -41.89
N ILE A 3 19.62 -6.42 -41.44
CA ILE A 3 19.47 -6.80 -40.03
C ILE A 3 20.29 -8.08 -39.90
N ASP A 4 21.48 -7.99 -39.31
CA ASP A 4 22.26 -9.18 -39.04
C ASP A 4 21.45 -10.06 -38.08
N PRO A 5 21.21 -11.35 -38.41
CA PRO A 5 20.34 -12.21 -37.61
C PRO A 5 20.85 -12.36 -36.17
N GLN A 6 22.15 -12.15 -35.93
CA GLN A 6 22.76 -12.18 -34.60
C GLN A 6 22.33 -10.99 -33.72
N ASP A 7 22.23 -9.78 -34.28
CA ASP A 7 21.81 -8.58 -33.54
C ASP A 7 20.35 -8.67 -33.10
N THR A 8 19.49 -9.27 -33.94
CA THR A 8 18.08 -9.49 -33.59
C THR A 8 17.93 -10.46 -32.42
N LEU A 9 18.75 -11.50 -32.34
CA LEU A 9 18.73 -12.46 -31.23
C LEU A 9 19.20 -11.84 -29.92
N LEU A 10 20.23 -10.97 -29.97
CA LEU A 10 20.71 -10.22 -28.81
C LEU A 10 19.66 -9.21 -28.31
N ALA A 11 19.03 -8.47 -29.23
CA ALA A 11 17.97 -7.53 -28.88
C ALA A 11 16.74 -8.22 -28.26
N VAL A 12 16.38 -9.40 -28.77
CA VAL A 12 15.29 -10.21 -28.22
C VAL A 12 15.65 -10.74 -26.82
N GLN A 13 16.85 -11.27 -26.61
CA GLN A 13 17.29 -11.73 -25.29
C GLN A 13 17.34 -10.60 -24.25
N ALA A 14 17.86 -9.43 -24.63
CA ALA A 14 17.88 -8.25 -23.77
C ALA A 14 16.46 -7.80 -23.38
N SER A 15 15.54 -7.80 -24.35
CA SER A 15 14.13 -7.47 -24.12
C SER A 15 13.45 -8.49 -23.19
N LEU A 16 13.72 -9.78 -23.37
CA LEU A 16 13.18 -10.84 -22.49
C LEU A 16 13.73 -10.74 -21.06
N ALA A 17 15.02 -10.47 -20.89
CA ALA A 17 15.63 -10.26 -19.59
C ALA A 17 14.99 -9.05 -18.87
N GLN A 18 14.79 -7.95 -19.58
CA GLN A 18 14.16 -6.75 -19.04
C GLN A 18 12.69 -6.99 -18.64
N LEU A 19 11.92 -7.69 -19.48
CA LEU A 19 10.54 -8.08 -19.17
C LEU A 19 10.48 -8.98 -17.95
N SER A 20 11.37 -9.98 -17.84
CA SER A 20 11.42 -10.87 -16.68
C SER A 20 11.71 -10.10 -15.38
N SER A 21 12.64 -9.14 -15.43
CA SER A 21 12.96 -8.27 -14.30
C SER A 21 11.76 -7.43 -13.87
N LEU A 22 11.04 -6.83 -14.83
CA LEU A 22 9.82 -6.06 -14.55
C LEU A 22 8.73 -6.93 -13.92
N ILE A 23 8.49 -8.13 -14.46
CA ILE A 23 7.47 -9.04 -13.91
C ILE A 23 7.79 -9.41 -12.46
N VAL A 24 9.05 -9.73 -12.17
CA VAL A 24 9.49 -10.07 -10.81
C VAL A 24 9.35 -8.87 -9.89
N SER A 25 9.80 -7.68 -10.29
CA SER A 25 9.71 -6.48 -9.45
C SER A 25 8.26 -6.07 -9.16
N TYR A 26 7.38 -6.12 -10.16
CA TYR A 26 5.95 -5.82 -9.99
C TYR A 26 5.27 -6.85 -9.08
N SER A 27 5.67 -8.12 -9.16
CA SER A 27 5.15 -9.18 -8.28
C SER A 27 5.52 -8.94 -6.81
N PHE A 28 6.77 -8.60 -6.53
CA PHE A 28 7.21 -8.24 -5.18
C PHE A 28 6.49 -7.00 -4.64
N SER A 29 6.32 -5.97 -5.46
CA SER A 29 5.55 -4.77 -5.11
C SER A 29 4.10 -5.11 -4.77
N ALA A 30 3.43 -5.92 -5.60
CA ALA A 30 2.05 -6.34 -5.37
C ALA A 30 1.90 -7.11 -4.05
N ILE A 31 2.82 -8.03 -3.76
CA ILE A 31 2.84 -8.77 -2.49
C ILE A 31 3.06 -7.81 -1.31
N GLY A 32 4.03 -6.90 -1.44
CA GLY A 32 4.31 -5.88 -0.42
C GLY A 32 3.09 -4.98 -0.14
N ALA A 33 2.40 -4.53 -1.19
CA ALA A 33 1.17 -3.76 -1.09
C ALA A 33 0.05 -4.52 -0.36
N VAL A 34 -0.15 -5.80 -0.67
CA VAL A 34 -1.15 -6.63 0.03
C VAL A 34 -0.80 -6.78 1.50
N ILE A 35 0.47 -7.06 1.84
CA ILE A 35 0.93 -7.17 3.22
C ILE A 35 0.70 -5.84 3.95
N LEU A 36 1.09 -4.72 3.34
CA LEU A 36 0.92 -3.38 3.92
C LEU A 36 -0.55 -3.07 4.16
N LEU A 37 -1.43 -3.41 3.21
CA LEU A 37 -2.87 -3.21 3.34
C LEU A 37 -3.46 -4.01 4.51
N VAL A 38 -3.08 -5.28 4.63
CA VAL A 38 -3.53 -6.15 5.74
C VAL A 38 -3.04 -5.61 7.08
N VAL A 39 -1.75 -5.31 7.20
CA VAL A 39 -1.16 -4.74 8.42
C VAL A 39 -1.81 -3.40 8.76
N GLY A 40 -1.95 -2.52 7.78
CA GLY A 40 -2.58 -1.22 7.92
C GLY A 40 -4.04 -1.30 8.39
N TYR A 41 -4.79 -2.26 7.87
CA TYR A 41 -6.17 -2.51 8.30
C TYR A 41 -6.24 -2.96 9.76
N LEU A 42 -5.35 -3.86 10.19
CA LEU A 42 -5.26 -4.32 11.58
C LEU A 42 -4.88 -3.17 12.52
N VAL A 43 -3.87 -2.38 12.14
CA VAL A 43 -3.42 -1.20 12.91
C VAL A 43 -4.53 -0.16 13.01
N ALA A 44 -5.27 0.10 11.94
CA ALA A 44 -6.38 1.04 11.94
C ALA A 44 -7.50 0.61 12.91
N GLY A 45 -7.80 -0.69 12.97
CA GLY A 45 -8.76 -1.24 13.93
C GLY A 45 -8.29 -1.14 15.38
N LEU A 46 -7.00 -1.40 15.64
CA LEU A 46 -6.42 -1.24 16.97
C LEU A 46 -6.43 0.24 17.41
N ALA A 47 -6.06 1.14 16.51
CA ALA A 47 -6.07 2.58 16.77
C ALA A 47 -7.49 3.11 17.05
N GLU A 48 -8.50 2.66 16.30
CA GLU A 48 -9.91 2.99 16.55
C GLU A 48 -10.30 2.64 18.00
N ARG A 49 -9.95 1.43 18.45
CA ARG A 49 -10.27 0.96 19.81
C ARG A 49 -9.50 1.73 20.88
N SER A 50 -8.22 2.04 20.65
CA SER A 50 -7.39 2.81 21.57
C SER A 50 -7.89 4.25 21.74
N ILE A 51 -8.27 4.91 20.64
CA ILE A 51 -8.83 6.27 20.66
C ILE A 51 -10.18 6.27 21.38
N PHE A 52 -11.04 5.30 21.09
CA PHE A 52 -12.32 5.16 21.77
C PHE A 52 -12.13 5.00 23.29
N ALA A 53 -11.23 4.11 23.73
CA ALA A 53 -10.94 3.90 25.15
C ALA A 53 -10.26 5.12 25.82
N GLY A 54 -9.37 5.82 25.10
CA GLY A 54 -8.65 6.99 25.59
C GLY A 54 -9.57 8.19 25.80
N LEU A 55 -10.40 8.53 24.81
CA LEU A 55 -11.45 9.55 24.94
C LEU A 55 -12.53 9.13 25.94
N GLY A 56 -12.57 7.84 26.31
CA GLY A 56 -13.26 7.24 27.45
C GLY A 56 -13.08 7.99 28.77
N HIS A 57 -11.84 8.36 29.05
CA HIS A 57 -11.39 8.83 30.36
C HIS A 57 -11.47 10.35 30.52
N ILE A 58 -11.80 11.09 29.45
CA ILE A 58 -11.85 12.55 29.47
C ILE A 58 -13.27 12.98 29.84
N HIS A 59 -13.41 13.64 31.00
CA HIS A 59 -14.68 14.27 31.40
C HIS A 59 -15.08 15.33 30.37
N GLY A 60 -16.26 15.16 29.74
CA GLY A 60 -16.80 16.08 28.73
C GLY A 60 -16.85 15.52 27.30
N PHE A 61 -16.31 14.32 27.04
CA PHE A 61 -16.46 13.66 25.74
C PHE A 61 -17.68 12.74 25.73
N ASP A 62 -18.73 13.16 25.01
CA ASP A 62 -19.92 12.34 24.77
C ASP A 62 -19.62 11.11 23.90
N ALA A 63 -20.46 10.08 24.05
CA ALA A 63 -20.34 8.83 23.31
C ALA A 63 -20.35 9.02 21.78
N THR A 64 -21.09 10.02 21.29
CA THR A 64 -21.18 10.39 19.86
C THR A 64 -19.86 10.95 19.34
N LEU A 65 -19.28 11.93 20.03
CA LEU A 65 -17.98 12.53 19.71
C LEU A 65 -16.87 11.47 19.73
N ARG A 66 -16.88 10.61 20.74
CA ARG A 66 -15.93 9.52 20.88
C ARG A 66 -15.99 8.55 19.70
N HIS A 67 -17.20 8.19 19.26
CA HIS A 67 -17.36 7.33 18.08
C HIS A 67 -16.90 8.04 16.80
N PHE A 68 -17.23 9.32 16.64
CA PHE A 68 -16.84 10.12 15.49
C PHE A 68 -15.32 10.24 15.33
N PHE A 69 -14.59 10.61 16.38
CA PHE A 69 -13.14 10.72 16.35
C PHE A 69 -12.45 9.37 16.12
N SER A 70 -12.96 8.29 16.72
CA SER A 70 -12.40 6.95 16.52
C SER A 70 -12.52 6.51 15.06
N LYS A 71 -13.64 6.82 14.40
CA LYS A 71 -13.83 6.58 12.96
C LYS A 71 -12.92 7.46 12.11
N ILE A 72 -12.75 8.74 12.44
CA ILE A 72 -11.82 9.63 11.73
C ILE A 72 -10.41 9.05 11.74
N VAL A 73 -9.92 8.63 12.91
CA VAL A 73 -8.56 8.06 13.02
C VAL A 73 -8.41 6.80 12.18
N ARG A 74 -9.40 5.90 12.21
CA ARG A 74 -9.40 4.71 11.36
C ARG A 74 -9.30 5.07 9.87
N TYR A 75 -10.13 5.99 9.40
CA TYR A 75 -10.11 6.39 7.99
C TYR A 75 -8.84 7.14 7.62
N ALA A 76 -8.29 7.97 8.50
CA ALA A 76 -7.01 8.63 8.28
C ALA A 76 -5.88 7.61 8.08
N ILE A 77 -5.81 6.57 8.93
CA ILE A 77 -4.82 5.50 8.79
C ILE A 77 -5.04 4.73 7.48
N LEU A 78 -6.27 4.37 7.14
CA LEU A 78 -6.57 3.66 5.89
C LEU A 78 -6.23 4.49 4.66
N ILE A 79 -6.48 5.81 4.67
CA ILE A 79 -6.09 6.71 3.58
C ILE A 79 -4.58 6.72 3.42
N LEU A 80 -3.82 6.86 4.51
CA LEU A 80 -2.35 6.82 4.46
C LEU A 80 -1.84 5.49 3.92
N VAL A 81 -2.42 4.37 4.37
CA VAL A 81 -2.10 3.01 3.89
C VAL A 81 -2.38 2.89 2.40
N VAL A 82 -3.52 3.39 1.92
CA VAL A 82 -3.86 3.38 0.50
C VAL A 82 -2.86 4.19 -0.31
N ILE A 83 -2.50 5.41 0.14
CA ILE A 83 -1.49 6.23 -0.53
C ILE A 83 -0.13 5.50 -0.60
N MET A 84 0.29 4.85 0.51
CA MET A 84 1.51 4.05 0.54
C MET A 84 1.45 2.88 -0.45
N VAL A 85 0.30 2.21 -0.55
CA VAL A 85 0.08 1.13 -1.52
C VAL A 85 0.15 1.65 -2.96
N LEU A 86 -0.45 2.80 -3.26
CA LEU A 86 -0.35 3.43 -4.59
C LEU A 86 1.10 3.74 -4.95
N GLY A 87 1.89 4.24 -3.99
CA GLY A 87 3.32 4.49 -4.17
C GLY A 87 4.12 3.23 -4.50
N GLN A 88 3.75 2.06 -3.97
CA GLN A 88 4.41 0.78 -4.32
C GLN A 88 4.24 0.42 -5.81
N PHE A 89 3.13 0.81 -6.43
CA PHE A 89 2.87 0.60 -7.85
C PHE A 89 3.54 1.63 -8.78
N GLY A 90 4.33 2.55 -8.22
CA GLY A 90 4.99 3.61 -8.99
C GLY A 90 4.03 4.71 -9.45
N VAL A 91 2.85 4.82 -8.82
CA VAL A 91 1.96 5.96 -8.99
C VAL A 91 2.52 7.09 -8.12
N GLN A 92 3.30 7.97 -8.75
CA GLN A 92 3.86 9.19 -8.16
C GLN A 92 3.56 10.38 -9.07
#